data_AF-A0A4Z0FA80-F1
#
_entry.id   AF-A0A4Z0FA80-F1
#
_cell.length_a   1.000
_cell.length_b   1.000
_cell.length_c   1.000
_cell.angle_alpha   90.00
_cell.angle_beta   90.00
_cell.angle_gamma   90.00
#
_symmetry.space_group_name_H-M   'P 1'
#
loop_
_entity.id
_entity.type
_entity.pdbx_description
1 polymer ?
#
loop_
_entity_poly.entity_id
_entity_poly.type
_entity_poly.pdbx_seq_one_letter_code
_entity_poly.pdbx_strand_id
1 'polypeptide(L)'
;MSTVKQWTAWAALLLLMSMPVFGEPLRIEITEGVSSALPIAIVPFAGAAQAPGAPVHSIVDADLSRSGRFDTLPTGEMPQQPSSLDQVNFAAWRTTGVTYAAVGQVIPQGSSSYMIRFLIVDVPRGQQLAAFQVPASADDMRSAAHRVSDLIYEQLLGERGAFNTRIAYVSVPNRPRVGQPSEYLLMVSDADGENSRTVLKSKEPLMSPVWSPDGRQLAYVSFETGRSQIFSQDLATGKRRVLSSKPGINGAPSWSPDGRSIAIALSDGPNTHIHLMDLESGSLRQITQGAAINTEPDWSPDGTKLLFTSDRGGRPQIYEMNRDGGQVRRLTYQGSYNARARYSPDGKSIVMVQGGSSFRIAIQDLQSGTVRVLSQGPEDESPSFAPNGAMIIYASQYGGNGVLSTVSFDGKVRQRVAGRGDIREAAWSPFRPR
;
A
#
# COMPACT_ATOMS: atom_id res chain seq x y z
N MET A 1 39.62 2.88 69.59
CA MET A 1 38.72 1.99 70.36
C MET A 1 37.32 2.14 69.76
N SER A 2 37.01 1.39 68.70
CA SER A 2 36.27 0.11 68.72
C SER A 2 34.85 0.30 69.28
N THR A 3 33.76 0.20 68.53
CA THR A 3 33.14 -1.04 68.01
C THR A 3 31.82 -0.63 67.30
N VAL A 4 31.58 -1.00 66.05
CA VAL A 4 30.69 -2.09 65.59
C VAL A 4 29.36 -2.22 66.35
N LYS A 5 28.23 -2.00 65.66
CA LYS A 5 27.00 -2.77 65.85
C LYS A 5 26.22 -2.90 64.54
N GLN A 6 26.14 -4.14 64.07
CA GLN A 6 25.33 -4.64 62.97
C GLN A 6 23.85 -4.68 63.36
N TRP A 7 22.96 -4.44 62.40
CA TRP A 7 21.64 -5.07 62.36
C TRP A 7 21.38 -5.57 60.93
N THR A 8 21.19 -6.88 60.83
CA THR A 8 20.78 -7.64 59.66
C THR A 8 19.26 -7.61 59.54
N ALA A 9 18.72 -7.48 58.31
CA ALA A 9 17.39 -8.01 57.99
C ALA A 9 17.16 -8.17 56.47
N TRP A 10 17.20 -9.43 56.03
CA TRP A 10 16.38 -10.08 55.00
C TRP A 10 16.31 -9.48 53.59
N ALA A 11 17.12 -10.07 52.70
CA ALA A 11 16.90 -10.08 51.26
C ALA A 11 15.73 -11.02 50.91
N ALA A 12 14.63 -10.46 50.39
CA ALA A 12 13.61 -11.21 49.65
C ALA A 12 13.80 -10.91 48.16
N LEU A 13 14.41 -11.86 47.46
CA LEU A 13 14.62 -11.86 46.01
C LEU A 13 13.27 -12.15 45.33
N LEU A 14 12.51 -11.11 44.98
CA LEU A 14 11.38 -11.25 44.06
C LEU A 14 11.93 -11.32 42.64
N LEU A 15 12.17 -12.56 42.17
CA LEU A 15 12.31 -12.87 40.76
C LEU A 15 11.00 -12.50 40.06
N LEU A 16 10.90 -11.28 39.55
CA LEU A 16 9.98 -10.96 38.47
C LEU A 16 10.52 -11.67 37.23
N MET A 17 10.03 -12.89 37.00
CA MET A 17 10.10 -13.52 35.68
C MET A 17 9.44 -12.54 34.71
N SER A 18 10.27 -11.85 33.94
CA SER A 18 9.83 -11.18 32.72
C SER A 18 9.38 -12.28 31.78
N MET A 19 8.07 -12.56 31.77
CA MET A 19 7.51 -13.29 30.66
C MET A 19 7.79 -12.46 29.40
N PRO A 20 8.42 -13.04 28.36
CA PRO A 20 8.46 -12.38 27.08
C PRO A 20 7.00 -12.12 26.68
N VAL A 21 6.65 -10.85 26.53
CA VAL A 21 5.46 -10.45 25.79
C VAL A 21 5.74 -10.87 24.36
N PHE A 22 5.41 -12.13 24.03
CA PHE A 22 5.23 -12.53 22.65
C PHE A 22 4.09 -11.66 22.14
N GLY A 23 4.42 -10.73 21.24
CA GLY A 23 3.40 -9.99 20.50
C GLY A 23 2.43 -11.02 19.91
N GLU A 24 1.14 -10.84 20.17
CA GLU A 24 0.14 -11.74 19.63
C GLU A 24 0.33 -11.87 18.11
N PRO A 25 0.30 -13.09 17.56
CA PRO A 25 0.27 -13.25 16.12
C PRO A 25 -0.93 -12.50 15.56
N LEU A 26 -0.68 -11.77 14.46
CA LEU A 26 -1.66 -11.03 13.67
C LEU A 26 -3.04 -11.68 13.69
N ARG A 27 -3.99 -11.10 14.42
CA ARG A 27 -5.41 -11.37 14.17
C ARG A 27 -5.82 -10.57 12.94
N ILE A 28 -5.90 -11.26 11.81
CA ILE A 28 -6.65 -10.79 10.65
C ILE A 28 -8.10 -10.71 11.10
N GLU A 29 -8.56 -9.51 11.42
CA GLU A 29 -9.95 -9.27 11.75
C GLU A 29 -10.68 -8.94 10.44
N ILE A 30 -11.13 -9.99 9.73
CA ILE A 30 -12.09 -9.85 8.63
C ILE A 30 -13.38 -9.37 9.28
N THR A 31 -13.57 -8.06 9.34
CA THR A 31 -14.62 -7.46 10.16
C THR A 31 -16.02 -7.65 9.57
N GLU A 32 -16.14 -7.94 8.28
CA GLU A 32 -17.40 -8.35 7.64
C GLU A 32 -17.11 -9.33 6.49
N GLY A 33 -17.64 -10.56 6.57
CA GLY A 33 -17.57 -11.52 5.47
C GLY A 33 -18.36 -10.99 4.28
N VAL A 34 -17.70 -10.81 3.13
CA VAL A 34 -18.38 -10.39 1.90
C VAL A 34 -19.23 -11.57 1.41
N SER A 35 -20.56 -11.44 1.45
CA SER A 35 -21.52 -12.47 1.04
C SER A 35 -21.47 -12.89 -0.45
N SER A 36 -20.44 -12.48 -1.19
CA SER A 36 -20.22 -12.76 -2.62
C SER A 36 -18.78 -13.19 -2.95
N ALA A 37 -17.98 -13.57 -1.95
CA ALA A 37 -16.62 -14.06 -2.18
C ALA A 37 -16.66 -15.41 -2.94
N LEU A 38 -15.78 -15.57 -3.92
CA LEU A 38 -15.73 -16.73 -4.80
C LEU A 38 -15.03 -17.92 -4.10
N PRO A 39 -15.70 -19.06 -3.87
CA PRO A 39 -15.09 -20.21 -3.20
C PRO A 39 -13.99 -20.85 -4.05
N ILE A 40 -12.78 -20.95 -3.50
CA ILE A 40 -11.60 -21.49 -4.18
C ILE A 40 -10.72 -22.31 -3.23
N ALA A 41 -10.08 -23.37 -3.72
CA ALA A 41 -9.03 -24.08 -2.99
C ALA A 41 -7.65 -23.82 -3.61
N ILE A 42 -6.65 -23.50 -2.79
CA ILE A 42 -5.26 -23.39 -3.23
C ILE A 42 -4.50 -24.59 -2.70
N VAL A 43 -4.41 -25.65 -3.51
CA VAL A 43 -3.79 -26.91 -3.08
C VAL A 43 -2.30 -26.70 -2.81
N PRO A 44 -1.71 -27.31 -1.77
CA PRO A 44 -0.26 -27.27 -1.57
C PRO A 44 0.52 -27.74 -2.80
N PHE A 45 1.30 -26.83 -3.39
CA PHE A 45 2.05 -27.17 -4.61
C PHE A 45 3.11 -28.23 -4.29
N ALA A 46 3.14 -29.30 -5.10
CA ALA A 46 4.16 -30.34 -4.93
C ALA A 46 5.56 -29.76 -5.14
N GLY A 47 6.56 -30.24 -4.40
CA GLY A 47 7.93 -29.73 -4.48
C GLY A 47 8.15 -28.35 -3.84
N ALA A 48 7.12 -27.70 -3.26
CA ALA A 48 7.26 -26.38 -2.63
C ALA A 48 8.33 -26.33 -1.52
N ALA A 49 8.56 -27.43 -0.80
CA ALA A 49 9.59 -27.53 0.24
C ALA A 49 11.03 -27.45 -0.29
N GLN A 50 11.24 -27.55 -1.61
CA GLN A 50 12.55 -27.42 -2.25
C GLN A 50 12.90 -25.96 -2.61
N ALA A 51 11.91 -25.07 -2.54
CA ALA A 51 12.09 -23.64 -2.75
C ALA A 51 12.33 -22.92 -1.42
N PRO A 52 13.14 -21.85 -1.40
CA PRO A 52 13.36 -21.05 -0.20
C PRO A 52 12.12 -20.23 0.16
N GLY A 53 12.01 -19.88 1.44
CA GLY A 53 10.97 -18.99 1.96
C GLY A 53 9.66 -19.69 2.28
N ALA A 54 8.59 -18.91 2.39
CA ALA A 54 7.26 -19.43 2.68
C ALA A 54 6.71 -20.23 1.47
N PRO A 55 5.92 -21.30 1.71
CA PRO A 55 5.34 -22.07 0.62
C PRO A 55 4.48 -21.23 -0.32
N VAL A 56 4.62 -21.43 -1.64
CA VAL A 56 3.88 -20.68 -2.68
C VAL A 56 2.38 -20.67 -2.40
N HIS A 57 1.79 -21.82 -2.10
CA HIS A 57 0.35 -21.94 -1.83
C HIS A 57 -0.12 -21.08 -0.65
N SER A 58 0.68 -20.95 0.41
CA SER A 58 0.32 -20.11 1.57
C SER A 58 0.31 -18.62 1.25
N ILE A 59 1.20 -18.16 0.35
CA ILE A 59 1.22 -16.77 -0.11
C ILE A 59 0.00 -16.51 -0.99
N VAL A 60 -0.29 -17.44 -1.91
CA VAL A 60 -1.44 -17.34 -2.82
C VAL A 60 -2.76 -17.36 -2.05
N ASP A 61 -2.91 -18.26 -1.09
CA ASP A 61 -4.07 -18.31 -0.19
C ASP A 61 -4.26 -16.97 0.56
N ALA A 62 -3.19 -16.46 1.17
CA ALA A 62 -3.23 -15.19 1.89
C ALA A 62 -3.57 -14.01 0.96
N ASP A 63 -3.00 -13.94 -0.24
CA ASP A 63 -3.30 -12.89 -1.22
C ASP A 63 -4.78 -12.87 -1.61
N LEU A 64 -5.31 -14.03 -2.03
CA LEU A 64 -6.69 -14.13 -2.51
C LEU A 64 -7.68 -13.88 -1.38
N SER A 65 -7.44 -14.44 -0.19
CA SER A 65 -8.23 -14.18 1.01
C SER A 65 -8.23 -12.69 1.36
N ARG A 66 -7.06 -12.04 1.32
CA ARG A 66 -6.94 -10.61 1.66
C ARG A 66 -7.63 -9.67 0.70
N SER A 67 -7.83 -10.08 -0.55
CA SER A 67 -8.63 -9.31 -1.50
C SER A 67 -10.11 -9.23 -1.12
N GLY A 68 -10.59 -10.16 -0.28
CA GLY A 68 -12.00 -10.37 0.05
C GLY A 68 -12.90 -10.70 -1.15
N ARG A 69 -12.31 -10.98 -2.32
CA ARG A 69 -13.01 -11.48 -3.51
C ARG A 69 -13.08 -13.00 -3.55
N PHE A 70 -12.33 -13.68 -2.68
CA PHE A 70 -12.23 -15.13 -2.62
C PHE A 70 -12.47 -15.63 -1.20
N ASP A 71 -13.14 -16.77 -1.12
CA ASP A 71 -13.30 -17.55 0.10
C ASP A 71 -12.45 -18.81 -0.05
N THR A 72 -11.33 -18.86 0.68
CA THR A 72 -10.33 -19.91 0.47
C THR A 72 -10.57 -21.10 1.38
N LEU A 73 -10.60 -22.31 0.81
CA LEU A 73 -10.77 -23.54 1.58
C LEU A 73 -9.48 -23.87 2.36
N PRO A 74 -9.53 -24.01 3.69
CA PRO A 74 -8.36 -24.36 4.49
C PRO A 74 -7.74 -25.71 4.10
N THR A 75 -6.41 -25.80 4.13
CA THR A 75 -5.66 -27.00 3.74
C THR A 75 -6.10 -28.27 4.49
N GLY A 76 -6.49 -28.14 5.77
CA GLY A 76 -6.94 -29.28 6.59
C GLY A 76 -8.33 -29.81 6.23
N GLU A 77 -9.12 -29.05 5.47
CA GLU A 77 -10.47 -29.41 5.02
C GLU A 77 -10.47 -29.94 3.58
N MET A 78 -9.31 -29.94 2.91
CA MET A 78 -9.18 -30.45 1.56
C MET A 78 -9.29 -31.99 1.55
N PRO A 79 -10.11 -32.58 0.66
CA PRO A 79 -10.29 -34.03 0.59
C PRO A 79 -9.05 -34.77 0.07
N GLN A 80 -8.17 -34.04 -0.63
CA GLN A 80 -6.94 -34.55 -1.24
C GLN A 80 -6.03 -33.38 -1.62
N GLN A 81 -4.74 -33.65 -1.82
CA GLN A 81 -3.74 -32.67 -2.26
C GLN A 81 -3.13 -33.08 -3.61
N PRO A 82 -3.92 -33.04 -4.71
CA PRO A 82 -3.42 -33.40 -6.02
C PRO A 82 -2.35 -32.42 -6.49
N SER A 83 -1.46 -32.90 -7.36
CA SER A 83 -0.38 -32.11 -7.98
C SER A 83 -0.54 -31.96 -9.49
N SER A 84 -1.53 -32.63 -10.08
CA SER A 84 -1.87 -32.63 -11.50
C SER A 84 -3.36 -32.92 -11.69
N LEU A 85 -3.89 -32.66 -12.89
CA LEU A 85 -5.33 -32.79 -13.19
C LEU A 85 -5.84 -34.24 -13.06
N ASP A 86 -5.04 -35.21 -13.49
CA ASP A 86 -5.37 -36.64 -13.46
C ASP A 86 -5.52 -37.19 -12.03
N GLN A 87 -4.90 -36.53 -11.05
CA GLN A 87 -5.01 -36.88 -9.63
C GLN A 87 -6.28 -36.31 -8.98
N VAL A 88 -7.04 -35.47 -9.68
CA VAL A 88 -8.20 -34.78 -9.09
C VAL A 88 -9.42 -35.72 -9.06
N ASN A 89 -9.73 -36.31 -7.91
CA ASN A 89 -11.08 -36.80 -7.60
C ASN A 89 -12.10 -35.65 -7.49
N PHE A 90 -12.74 -35.32 -8.62
CA PHE A 90 -13.79 -34.30 -8.70
C PHE A 90 -15.03 -34.59 -7.86
N ALA A 91 -15.37 -35.86 -7.62
CA ALA A 91 -16.52 -36.20 -6.79
C ALA A 91 -16.30 -35.74 -5.35
N ALA A 92 -15.10 -35.95 -4.80
CA ALA A 92 -14.73 -35.50 -3.47
C ALA A 92 -14.62 -33.97 -3.37
N TRP A 93 -14.06 -33.31 -4.37
CA TRP A 93 -13.98 -31.83 -4.36
C TRP A 93 -15.35 -31.15 -4.47
N ARG A 94 -16.32 -31.72 -5.18
CA ARG A 94 -17.67 -31.15 -5.25
C ARG A 94 -18.38 -31.12 -3.90
N THR A 95 -18.00 -31.98 -2.94
CA THR A 95 -18.61 -31.97 -1.59
C THR A 95 -18.08 -30.84 -0.70
N THR A 96 -16.97 -30.18 -1.06
CA THR A 96 -16.45 -29.04 -0.28
C THR A 96 -17.13 -27.73 -0.63
N GLY A 97 -17.89 -27.68 -1.72
CA GLY A 97 -18.56 -26.45 -2.19
C GLY A 97 -17.64 -25.45 -2.92
N VAL A 98 -16.36 -25.76 -3.10
CA VAL A 98 -15.46 -24.87 -3.87
C VAL A 98 -15.85 -24.85 -5.35
N THR A 99 -15.77 -23.68 -5.98
CA THR A 99 -16.04 -23.53 -7.41
C THR A 99 -14.78 -23.81 -8.23
N TYR A 100 -13.64 -23.34 -7.73
CA TYR A 100 -12.36 -23.50 -8.40
C TYR A 100 -11.31 -24.14 -7.49
N ALA A 101 -10.30 -24.76 -8.09
CA ALA A 101 -9.10 -25.20 -7.38
C ALA A 101 -7.84 -24.85 -8.18
N ALA A 102 -6.81 -24.32 -7.52
CA ALA A 102 -5.48 -24.15 -8.07
C ALA A 102 -4.62 -25.35 -7.66
N VAL A 103 -4.11 -26.08 -8.65
CA VAL A 103 -3.30 -27.29 -8.48
C VAL A 103 -1.98 -27.10 -9.19
N GLY A 104 -0.86 -27.41 -8.55
CA GLY A 104 0.44 -27.10 -9.14
C GLY A 104 1.64 -27.73 -8.47
N GLN A 105 2.81 -27.37 -8.99
CA GLN A 105 4.11 -27.88 -8.58
C GLN A 105 5.16 -26.76 -8.68
N VAL A 106 6.18 -26.85 -7.84
CA VAL A 106 7.41 -26.05 -7.92
C VAL A 106 8.54 -26.99 -8.36
N ILE A 107 9.10 -26.72 -9.55
CA ILE A 107 10.08 -27.59 -10.20
C ILE A 107 11.43 -26.88 -10.20
N PRO A 108 12.48 -27.41 -9.54
CA PRO A 108 13.83 -26.88 -9.66
C PRO A 108 14.35 -26.99 -11.11
N GLN A 109 14.98 -25.94 -11.61
CA GLN A 109 15.63 -25.89 -12.93
C GLN A 109 17.15 -25.65 -12.84
N GLY A 110 17.70 -25.73 -11.64
CA GLY A 110 19.11 -25.50 -11.33
C GLY A 110 19.29 -25.28 -9.83
N SER A 111 20.45 -24.77 -9.41
CA SER A 111 20.76 -24.52 -8.00
C SER A 111 19.95 -23.39 -7.37
N SER A 112 19.47 -22.43 -8.17
CA SER A 112 18.81 -21.21 -7.69
C SER A 112 17.70 -20.72 -8.62
N SER A 113 17.21 -21.61 -9.50
CA SER A 113 16.18 -21.34 -10.49
C SER A 113 15.06 -22.37 -10.35
N TYR A 114 13.82 -21.91 -10.46
CA TYR A 114 12.61 -22.69 -10.26
C TYR A 114 11.56 -22.32 -11.30
N MET A 115 10.69 -23.28 -11.58
CA MET A 115 9.50 -23.10 -12.40
C MET A 115 8.27 -23.46 -11.58
N ILE A 116 7.42 -22.48 -11.31
CA ILE A 116 6.11 -22.74 -10.72
C ILE A 116 5.14 -23.05 -11.86
N ARG A 117 4.62 -24.28 -11.91
CA ARG A 117 3.60 -24.68 -12.87
C ARG A 117 2.31 -24.93 -12.12
N PHE A 118 1.21 -24.36 -12.59
CA PHE A 118 -0.08 -24.60 -11.98
C PHE A 118 -1.19 -24.51 -13.02
N LEU A 119 -2.32 -25.10 -12.67
CA LEU A 119 -3.55 -25.06 -13.44
C LEU A 119 -4.70 -24.62 -12.52
N ILE A 120 -5.69 -23.99 -13.13
CA ILE A 120 -6.95 -23.62 -12.49
C ILE A 120 -7.99 -24.61 -12.99
N VAL A 121 -8.67 -25.26 -12.05
CA VAL A 121 -9.68 -26.28 -12.30
C VAL A 121 -11.06 -25.71 -12.02
N ASP A 122 -12.00 -25.92 -12.94
CA ASP A 122 -13.43 -25.79 -12.69
C ASP A 122 -13.93 -27.11 -12.06
N VAL A 123 -14.17 -27.07 -10.75
CA VAL A 123 -14.52 -28.27 -9.96
C VAL A 123 -15.91 -28.81 -10.34
N PRO A 124 -16.96 -27.98 -10.47
CA PRO A 124 -18.27 -28.44 -10.94
C PRO A 124 -18.18 -29.16 -12.29
N ARG A 125 -17.53 -28.55 -13.29
CA ARG A 125 -17.45 -29.10 -14.67
C ARG A 125 -16.44 -30.22 -14.83
N GLY A 126 -15.50 -30.38 -13.90
CA GLY A 126 -14.52 -31.46 -13.98
C GLY A 126 -13.40 -31.21 -14.99
N GLN A 127 -13.06 -29.95 -15.26
CA GLN A 127 -12.17 -29.61 -16.38
C GLN A 127 -11.16 -28.53 -16.00
N GLN A 128 -10.03 -28.51 -16.72
CA GLN A 128 -9.07 -27.42 -16.65
C GLN A 128 -9.64 -26.16 -17.30
N LEU A 129 -9.54 -25.03 -16.61
CA LEU A 129 -9.87 -23.70 -17.12
C LEU A 129 -8.66 -23.05 -17.78
N ALA A 130 -7.50 -23.09 -17.11
CA ALA A 130 -6.26 -22.47 -17.56
C ALA A 130 -5.04 -23.17 -16.96
N ALA A 131 -3.87 -22.99 -17.58
CA ALA A 131 -2.59 -23.46 -17.09
C ALA A 131 -1.51 -22.41 -17.31
N PHE A 132 -0.60 -22.28 -16.36
CA PHE A 132 0.42 -21.22 -16.33
C PHE A 132 1.78 -21.77 -15.90
N GLN A 133 2.82 -21.05 -16.30
CA GLN A 133 4.20 -21.27 -15.86
C GLN A 133 4.82 -19.95 -15.43
N VAL A 134 5.37 -19.89 -14.22
CA VAL A 134 5.99 -18.69 -13.65
C VAL A 134 7.45 -18.99 -13.30
N PRO A 135 8.42 -18.42 -14.04
CA PRO A 135 9.83 -18.52 -13.67
C PRO A 135 10.12 -17.76 -12.37
N ALA A 136 10.95 -18.35 -11.52
CA ALA A 136 11.36 -17.78 -10.25
C ALA A 136 12.85 -18.05 -9.98
N SER A 137 13.55 -17.07 -9.43
CA SER A 137 14.83 -17.28 -8.77
C SER A 137 14.60 -17.62 -7.29
N ALA A 138 15.64 -18.10 -6.60
CA ALA A 138 15.62 -18.26 -5.14
C ALA A 138 15.25 -16.94 -4.43
N ASP A 139 15.82 -15.81 -4.89
CA ASP A 139 15.64 -14.49 -4.26
C ASP A 139 14.25 -13.88 -4.55
N ASP A 140 13.63 -14.22 -5.68
CA ASP A 140 12.33 -13.69 -6.11
C ASP A 140 11.16 -14.66 -5.90
N MET A 141 11.35 -15.75 -5.15
CA MET A 141 10.33 -16.79 -4.96
C MET A 141 9.00 -16.23 -4.44
N ARG A 142 9.06 -15.29 -3.48
CA ARG A 142 7.86 -14.63 -2.94
C ARG A 142 7.14 -13.79 -4.01
N SER A 143 7.89 -12.99 -4.77
CA SER A 143 7.38 -12.20 -5.91
C SER A 143 6.77 -13.10 -6.99
N ALA A 144 7.34 -14.28 -7.23
CA ALA A 144 6.76 -15.27 -8.13
C ALA A 144 5.44 -15.85 -7.58
N ALA A 145 5.34 -16.12 -6.28
CA ALA A 145 4.09 -16.54 -5.66
C ALA A 145 2.99 -15.48 -5.77
N HIS A 146 3.31 -14.20 -5.53
CA HIS A 146 2.36 -13.11 -5.77
C HIS A 146 1.90 -13.02 -7.24
N ARG A 147 2.79 -13.31 -8.20
CA ARG A 147 2.42 -13.40 -9.63
C ARG A 147 1.46 -14.56 -9.92
N VAL A 148 1.58 -15.68 -9.21
CA VAL A 148 0.60 -16.78 -9.28
C VAL A 148 -0.77 -16.28 -8.81
N SER A 149 -0.83 -15.55 -7.70
CA SER A 149 -2.06 -14.91 -7.22
C SER A 149 -2.65 -13.94 -8.25
N ASP A 150 -1.81 -13.11 -8.87
CA ASP A 150 -2.23 -12.15 -9.89
C ASP A 150 -2.86 -12.85 -11.11
N LEU A 151 -2.28 -13.96 -11.56
CA LEU A 151 -2.79 -14.76 -12.68
C LEU A 151 -4.12 -15.45 -12.34
N ILE A 152 -4.25 -15.99 -11.12
CA ILE A 152 -5.52 -16.59 -10.67
C ILE A 152 -6.62 -15.52 -10.61
N TYR A 153 -6.30 -14.36 -10.03
CA TYR A 153 -7.22 -13.23 -9.93
C TYR A 153 -7.67 -12.73 -11.30
N GLU A 154 -6.72 -12.52 -12.23
CA GLU A 154 -7.01 -12.08 -13.60
C GLU A 154 -7.83 -13.11 -14.38
N GLN A 155 -7.51 -14.40 -14.24
CA GLN A 155 -8.25 -15.46 -14.94
C GLN A 155 -9.69 -15.62 -14.45
N LEU A 156 -9.95 -15.44 -13.16
CA LEU A 156 -11.26 -15.70 -12.56
C LEU A 156 -12.16 -14.45 -12.50
N LEU A 157 -11.56 -13.26 -12.44
CA LEU A 157 -12.31 -12.00 -12.29
C LEU A 157 -12.21 -11.09 -13.51
N GLY A 158 -11.30 -11.36 -14.46
CA GLY A 158 -11.09 -10.52 -15.65
C GLY A 158 -10.39 -9.18 -15.36
N GLU A 159 -9.88 -9.00 -14.14
CA GLU A 159 -9.22 -7.79 -13.65
C GLU A 159 -7.77 -8.12 -13.29
N ARG A 160 -6.80 -7.27 -13.63
CA ARG A 160 -5.40 -7.54 -13.27
C ARG A 160 -5.22 -7.54 -11.74
N GLY A 161 -4.60 -8.59 -11.19
CA GLY A 161 -4.22 -8.64 -9.78
C GLY A 161 -3.12 -7.63 -9.43
N ALA A 162 -3.12 -7.15 -8.18
CA ALA A 162 -2.16 -6.19 -7.67
C ALA A 162 -1.33 -6.73 -6.48
N PHE A 163 -1.20 -8.05 -6.35
CA PHE A 163 -0.49 -8.68 -5.24
C PHE A 163 1.02 -8.51 -5.38
N ASN A 164 1.57 -8.63 -6.60
CA ASN A 164 3.01 -8.39 -6.84
C ASN A 164 3.34 -6.90 -7.00
N THR A 165 2.76 -6.04 -6.17
CA THR A 165 3.06 -4.61 -6.12
C THR A 165 3.88 -4.29 -4.86
N ARG A 166 4.12 -3.01 -4.59
CA ARG A 166 4.85 -2.52 -3.42
C ARG A 166 4.11 -1.37 -2.79
N ILE A 167 4.44 -1.09 -1.55
CA ILE A 167 4.00 0.09 -0.83
C ILE A 167 5.22 0.86 -0.33
N ALA A 168 5.11 2.17 -0.31
CA ALA A 168 6.05 3.07 0.33
C ALA A 168 5.35 3.75 1.50
N TYR A 169 6.09 3.99 2.58
CA TYR A 169 5.58 4.64 3.79
C TYR A 169 6.72 5.24 4.59
N VAL A 170 6.40 6.15 5.50
CA VAL A 170 7.35 6.70 6.46
C VAL A 170 7.12 6.02 7.80
N SER A 171 8.18 5.45 8.38
CA SER A 171 8.16 4.89 9.73
C SER A 171 8.99 5.75 10.67
N VAL A 172 8.46 5.97 11.88
CA VAL A 172 9.14 6.63 12.99
C VAL A 172 9.28 5.61 14.13
N PRO A 173 10.41 4.87 14.20
CA PRO A 173 10.56 3.73 15.11
C PRO A 173 10.41 4.13 16.58
N ASN A 174 10.93 5.30 16.94
CA ASN A 174 10.81 5.89 18.25
C ASN A 174 10.10 7.23 18.11
N ARG A 175 8.94 7.39 18.77
CA ARG A 175 8.24 8.67 18.73
C ARG A 175 9.17 9.80 19.19
N PRO A 176 9.19 10.95 18.50
CA PRO A 176 9.99 12.09 18.90
C PRO A 176 9.72 12.46 20.36
N ARG A 177 10.78 12.50 21.17
CA ARG A 177 10.74 12.96 22.57
C ARG A 177 11.75 14.07 22.74
N VAL A 178 11.40 15.07 23.54
CA VAL A 178 12.30 16.19 23.86
C VAL A 178 13.60 15.61 24.44
N GLY A 179 14.74 15.98 23.83
CA GLY A 179 16.06 15.51 24.23
C GLY A 179 16.48 14.13 23.69
N GLN A 180 15.65 13.47 22.86
CA GLN A 180 16.03 12.23 22.16
C GLN A 180 16.14 12.46 20.65
N PRO A 181 17.14 11.85 19.97
CA PRO A 181 17.26 11.95 18.53
C PRO A 181 16.05 11.28 17.87
N SER A 182 15.38 12.01 16.98
CA SER A 182 14.31 11.47 16.15
C SER A 182 14.91 10.72 14.95
N GLU A 183 14.23 9.67 14.51
CA GLU A 183 14.60 8.89 13.35
C GLU A 183 13.39 8.70 12.44
N TYR A 184 13.53 9.09 11.18
CA TYR A 184 12.52 8.96 10.14
C TYR A 184 13.06 8.05 9.05
N LEU A 185 12.32 6.99 8.75
CA LEU A 185 12.69 5.98 7.76
C LEU A 185 11.69 6.03 6.61
N LEU A 186 12.17 6.31 5.40
CA LEU A 186 11.41 6.01 4.18
C LEU A 186 11.56 4.52 3.90
N MET A 187 10.46 3.80 3.95
CA MET A 187 10.40 2.35 3.80
C MET A 187 9.73 1.98 2.48
N VAL A 188 10.13 0.83 1.93
CA VAL A 188 9.42 0.13 0.85
C VAL A 188 9.24 -1.32 1.26
N SER A 189 8.07 -1.88 1.02
CA SER A 189 7.77 -3.30 1.23
C SER A 189 6.96 -3.87 0.08
N ASP A 190 6.76 -5.18 0.05
CA ASP A 190 5.71 -5.79 -0.76
C ASP A 190 4.33 -5.30 -0.27
N ALA A 191 3.30 -5.47 -1.11
CA ALA A 191 1.96 -4.93 -0.87
C ALA A 191 1.30 -5.44 0.42
N ASP A 192 1.75 -6.58 0.93
CA ASP A 192 1.29 -7.18 2.18
C ASP A 192 2.18 -6.87 3.40
N GLY A 193 3.17 -5.99 3.25
CA GLY A 193 4.06 -5.52 4.31
C GLY A 193 5.36 -6.33 4.46
N GLU A 194 5.46 -7.49 3.81
CA GLU A 194 6.66 -8.33 3.85
C GLU A 194 7.80 -7.73 3.03
N ASN A 195 9.02 -8.26 3.20
CA ASN A 195 10.23 -7.79 2.52
C ASN A 195 10.48 -6.27 2.69
N SER A 196 10.12 -5.74 3.87
CA SER A 196 10.33 -4.34 4.21
C SER A 196 11.81 -3.96 4.21
N ARG A 197 12.16 -2.89 3.49
CA ARG A 197 13.51 -2.33 3.39
C ARG A 197 13.51 -0.82 3.55
N THR A 198 14.58 -0.30 4.15
CA THR A 198 14.80 1.15 4.28
C THR A 198 15.41 1.70 2.99
N VAL A 199 14.76 2.70 2.40
CA VAL A 199 15.22 3.47 1.24
C VAL A 199 16.08 4.67 1.66
N LEU A 200 15.66 5.35 2.73
CA LEU A 200 16.37 6.49 3.30
C LEU A 200 16.16 6.53 4.81
N LYS A 201 17.22 6.89 5.54
CA LYS A 201 17.20 7.17 6.97
C LYS A 201 17.58 8.64 7.18
N SER A 202 16.76 9.36 7.93
CA SER A 202 16.94 10.78 8.21
C SER A 202 16.75 11.07 9.70
N LYS A 203 17.43 12.11 10.20
CA LYS A 203 17.21 12.68 11.54
C LYS A 203 16.07 13.72 11.55
N GLU A 204 15.70 14.18 10.36
CA GLU A 204 14.65 15.16 10.11
C GLU A 204 13.47 14.53 9.37
N PRO A 205 12.26 15.10 9.44
CA PRO A 205 11.08 14.53 8.82
C PRO A 205 11.23 14.20 7.33
N LEU A 206 10.58 13.11 6.93
CA LEU A 206 10.37 12.69 5.55
C LEU A 206 8.86 12.67 5.31
N MET A 207 8.39 13.17 4.18
CA MET A 207 6.94 13.29 3.91
C MET A 207 6.58 12.99 2.46
N SER A 208 5.31 12.61 2.26
CA SER A 208 4.64 12.53 0.96
C SER A 208 5.44 11.74 -0.10
N PRO A 209 5.83 10.48 0.17
CA PRO A 209 6.46 9.66 -0.84
C PRO A 209 5.45 9.36 -1.97
N VAL A 210 5.89 9.42 -3.21
CA VAL A 210 5.09 9.07 -4.39
C VAL A 210 5.93 8.31 -5.40
N TRP A 211 5.36 7.27 -5.98
CA TRP A 211 6.01 6.44 -6.99
C TRP A 211 6.04 7.14 -8.35
N SER A 212 7.14 7.00 -9.08
CA SER A 212 7.13 7.26 -10.51
C SER A 212 6.22 6.24 -11.23
N PRO A 213 5.65 6.57 -12.40
CA PRO A 213 4.70 5.67 -13.08
C PRO A 213 5.28 4.32 -13.49
N ASP A 214 6.60 4.26 -13.68
CA ASP A 214 7.35 3.03 -13.98
C ASP A 214 7.75 2.23 -12.71
N GLY A 215 7.47 2.76 -11.52
CA GLY A 215 7.79 2.15 -10.23
C GLY A 215 9.29 2.08 -9.90
N ARG A 216 10.16 2.81 -10.62
CA ARG A 216 11.62 2.77 -10.44
C ARG A 216 12.14 3.81 -9.45
N GLN A 217 11.41 4.90 -9.27
CA GLN A 217 11.80 6.02 -8.41
C GLN A 217 10.72 6.33 -7.37
N LEU A 218 11.15 6.89 -6.24
CA LEU A 218 10.29 7.61 -5.30
C LEU A 218 10.65 9.09 -5.33
N ALA A 219 9.65 9.96 -5.44
CA ALA A 219 9.78 11.36 -5.05
C ALA A 219 9.26 11.54 -3.62
N TYR A 220 9.89 12.41 -2.83
CA TYR A 220 9.50 12.67 -1.44
C TYR A 220 10.02 14.04 -0.99
N VAL A 221 9.45 14.54 0.09
CA VAL A 221 9.92 15.73 0.79
C VAL A 221 10.89 15.32 1.89
N SER A 222 12.04 16.00 1.98
CA SER A 222 13.02 15.85 3.05
C SER A 222 13.33 17.18 3.70
N PHE A 223 13.52 17.16 5.02
CA PHE A 223 13.92 18.30 5.83
C PHE A 223 15.38 18.22 6.30
N GLU A 224 16.19 17.29 5.75
CA GLU A 224 17.60 17.03 6.17
C GLU A 224 18.51 18.27 6.17
N THR A 225 18.15 19.33 5.44
CA THR A 225 18.91 20.59 5.37
C THR A 225 18.34 21.71 6.26
N GLY A 226 17.38 21.40 7.13
CA GLY A 226 16.67 22.37 7.97
C GLY A 226 15.53 23.11 7.24
N ARG A 227 15.27 22.79 5.97
CA ARG A 227 14.14 23.31 5.17
C ARG A 227 13.57 22.22 4.28
N SER A 228 12.32 22.36 3.84
CA SER A 228 11.68 21.40 2.94
C SER A 228 12.32 21.43 1.55
N GLN A 229 12.74 20.27 1.06
CA GLN A 229 13.22 20.06 -0.31
C GLN A 229 12.55 18.83 -0.91
N ILE A 230 12.32 18.85 -2.22
CA ILE A 230 11.77 17.70 -2.94
C ILE A 230 12.93 16.95 -3.60
N PHE A 231 13.03 15.66 -3.34
CA PHE A 231 13.99 14.75 -3.97
C PHE A 231 13.25 13.74 -4.83
N SER A 232 13.92 13.23 -5.87
CA SER A 232 13.66 11.90 -6.42
C SER A 232 14.83 10.97 -6.13
N GLN A 233 14.54 9.69 -5.90
CA GLN A 233 15.53 8.66 -5.63
C GLN A 233 15.25 7.41 -6.45
N ASP A 234 16.26 6.96 -7.17
CA ASP A 234 16.24 5.67 -7.88
C ASP A 234 16.39 4.52 -6.88
N LEU A 235 15.47 3.56 -6.93
CA LEU A 235 15.37 2.48 -5.95
C LEU A 235 16.36 1.34 -6.18
N ALA A 236 16.99 1.27 -7.35
CA ALA A 236 17.97 0.24 -7.67
C ALA A 236 19.38 0.67 -7.29
N THR A 237 19.71 1.94 -7.56
CA THR A 237 21.04 2.52 -7.37
C THR A 237 21.17 3.35 -6.10
N GLY A 238 20.05 3.78 -5.51
CA GLY A 238 20.02 4.74 -4.41
C GLY A 238 20.36 6.17 -4.80
N LYS A 239 20.62 6.46 -6.08
CA LYS A 239 20.98 7.79 -6.56
C LYS A 239 19.84 8.79 -6.32
N ARG A 240 20.17 9.93 -5.70
CA ARG A 240 19.22 11.02 -5.39
C ARG A 240 19.42 12.20 -6.33
N ARG A 241 18.32 12.83 -6.75
CA ARG A 241 18.28 14.11 -7.49
C ARG A 241 17.42 15.08 -6.69
N VAL A 242 17.93 16.29 -6.45
CA VAL A 242 17.08 17.39 -5.95
C VAL A 242 16.19 17.86 -7.10
N LEU A 243 14.88 17.79 -6.91
CA LEU A 243 13.90 18.35 -7.84
C LEU A 243 13.64 19.83 -7.52
N SER A 244 13.40 20.17 -6.25
CA SER A 244 13.18 21.56 -5.83
C SER A 244 13.78 21.88 -4.47
N SER A 245 14.26 23.11 -4.34
CA SER A 245 14.99 23.65 -3.17
C SER A 245 14.79 25.17 -3.07
N LYS A 246 13.58 25.64 -3.44
CA LYS A 246 13.23 27.07 -3.39
C LYS A 246 13.10 27.53 -1.92
N PRO A 247 13.23 28.83 -1.62
CA PRO A 247 12.82 29.36 -0.31
C PRO A 247 11.36 28.99 0.00
N GLY A 248 11.03 28.80 1.29
CA GLY A 248 9.69 28.42 1.72
C GLY A 248 9.37 26.92 1.58
N ILE A 249 8.08 26.60 1.52
CA ILE A 249 7.53 25.26 1.39
C ILE A 249 7.83 24.72 0.00
N ASN A 250 8.39 23.51 -0.05
CA ASN A 250 8.51 22.69 -1.25
C ASN A 250 7.91 21.32 -0.90
N GLY A 251 6.75 20.98 -1.44
CA GLY A 251 6.06 19.76 -1.03
C GLY A 251 5.10 19.16 -2.04
N ALA A 252 4.43 18.11 -1.58
CA ALA A 252 3.38 17.38 -2.27
C ALA A 252 3.70 17.05 -3.75
N PRO A 253 4.80 16.32 -4.01
CA PRO A 253 5.11 15.87 -5.37
C PRO A 253 4.02 14.92 -5.90
N SER A 254 3.71 15.02 -7.20
CA SER A 254 2.86 14.06 -7.92
C SER A 254 3.33 13.91 -9.38
N TRP A 255 3.65 12.69 -9.77
CA TRP A 255 4.15 12.38 -11.11
C TRP A 255 3.02 12.40 -12.14
N SER A 256 3.29 12.99 -13.29
CA SER A 256 2.45 12.80 -14.48
C SER A 256 2.45 11.33 -14.90
N PRO A 257 1.34 10.79 -15.45
CA PRO A 257 1.26 9.38 -15.84
C PRO A 257 2.28 8.96 -16.92
N ASP A 258 2.72 9.91 -17.76
CA ASP A 258 3.75 9.68 -18.79
C ASP A 258 5.19 9.76 -18.24
N GLY A 259 5.36 10.15 -16.98
CA GLY A 259 6.64 10.26 -16.30
C GLY A 259 7.52 11.43 -16.73
N ARG A 260 7.01 12.36 -17.57
CA ARG A 260 7.81 13.48 -18.12
C ARG A 260 7.78 14.72 -17.25
N SER A 261 6.74 14.87 -16.46
CA SER A 261 6.57 16.03 -15.57
C SER A 261 6.20 15.63 -14.15
N ILE A 262 6.43 16.54 -13.20
CA ILE A 262 5.99 16.42 -11.82
C ILE A 262 5.26 17.70 -11.40
N ALA A 263 4.07 17.54 -10.82
CA ALA A 263 3.35 18.63 -10.17
C ALA A 263 3.83 18.73 -8.71
N ILE A 264 4.11 19.94 -8.25
CA ILE A 264 4.62 20.22 -6.90
C ILE A 264 3.93 21.44 -6.31
N ALA A 265 3.85 21.51 -4.98
CA ALA A 265 3.33 22.66 -4.26
C ALA A 265 4.51 23.51 -3.72
N LEU A 266 4.59 24.77 -4.12
CA LEU A 266 5.63 25.71 -3.69
C LEU A 266 5.01 26.95 -3.05
N SER A 267 5.60 27.46 -1.97
CA SER A 267 5.22 28.77 -1.44
C SER A 267 6.14 29.87 -1.98
N ASP A 268 5.62 30.68 -2.89
CA ASP A 268 6.28 31.88 -3.39
C ASP A 268 5.60 33.11 -2.75
N GLY A 269 6.02 33.46 -1.53
CA GLY A 269 5.39 34.51 -0.72
C GLY A 269 4.43 33.95 0.35
N PRO A 270 3.28 34.58 0.62
CA PRO A 270 2.40 34.19 1.72
C PRO A 270 1.57 32.93 1.44
N ASN A 271 1.45 32.50 0.18
CA ASN A 271 0.56 31.43 -0.24
C ASN A 271 1.30 30.32 -0.99
N THR A 272 0.70 29.13 -1.00
CA THR A 272 1.21 27.97 -1.74
C THR A 272 0.48 27.84 -3.08
N HIS A 273 1.25 27.64 -4.15
CA HIS A 273 0.77 27.44 -5.51
C HIS A 273 1.29 26.14 -6.10
N ILE A 274 0.52 25.60 -7.05
CA ILE A 274 0.90 24.40 -7.79
C ILE A 274 1.76 24.84 -8.96
N HIS A 275 2.86 24.13 -9.13
CA HIS A 275 3.79 24.29 -10.21
C HIS A 275 3.95 22.97 -10.95
N LEU A 276 4.15 23.07 -12.25
CA LEU A 276 4.49 21.96 -13.12
C LEU A 276 5.98 22.05 -13.46
N MET A 277 6.73 21.01 -13.14
CA MET A 277 8.13 20.86 -13.50
C MET A 277 8.29 19.83 -14.61
N ASP A 278 8.96 20.22 -15.68
CA ASP A 278 9.44 19.30 -16.71
C ASP A 278 10.74 18.62 -16.24
N LEU A 279 10.81 17.30 -16.26
CA LEU A 279 11.91 16.55 -15.64
C LEU A 279 13.17 16.47 -16.50
N GLU A 280 13.03 16.67 -17.82
CA GLU A 280 14.12 16.69 -18.78
C GLU A 280 14.84 18.04 -18.75
N SER A 281 14.10 19.13 -19.00
CA SER A 281 14.64 20.50 -19.02
C SER A 281 14.85 21.11 -17.63
N GLY A 282 14.13 20.63 -16.61
CA GLY A 282 14.07 21.25 -15.29
C GLY A 282 13.25 22.55 -15.27
N SER A 283 12.56 22.89 -16.36
CA SER A 283 11.72 24.09 -16.41
C SER A 283 10.54 23.98 -15.44
N LEU A 284 10.21 25.09 -14.79
CA LEU A 284 9.19 25.17 -13.74
C LEU A 284 8.18 26.25 -14.11
N ARG A 285 6.89 25.90 -14.12
CA ARG A 285 5.80 26.81 -14.46
C ARG A 285 4.71 26.78 -13.41
N GLN A 286 4.35 27.94 -12.87
CA GLN A 286 3.20 28.09 -11.98
C GLN A 286 1.88 27.92 -12.75
N ILE A 287 0.95 27.12 -12.22
CA ILE A 287 -0.33 26.82 -12.89
C ILE A 287 -1.58 27.18 -12.06
N THR A 288 -1.42 27.57 -10.79
CA THR A 288 -2.48 28.18 -9.98
C THR A 288 -2.12 29.61 -9.57
N GLN A 289 -3.13 30.44 -9.34
CA GLN A 289 -2.97 31.86 -8.98
C GLN A 289 -3.97 32.27 -7.90
N GLY A 290 -3.82 33.48 -7.36
CA GLY A 290 -4.75 34.09 -6.41
C GLY A 290 -4.25 34.05 -4.96
N ALA A 291 -5.13 34.39 -4.02
CA ALA A 291 -4.78 34.50 -2.60
C ALA A 291 -5.01 33.21 -1.79
N ALA A 292 -5.55 32.16 -2.42
CA ALA A 292 -5.84 30.89 -1.77
C ALA A 292 -4.60 29.99 -1.72
N ILE A 293 -4.55 29.10 -0.74
CA ILE A 293 -3.60 27.99 -0.69
C ILE A 293 -4.06 26.93 -1.70
N ASN A 294 -3.11 26.42 -2.49
CA ASN A 294 -3.32 25.33 -3.44
C ASN A 294 -2.19 24.31 -3.25
N THR A 295 -2.53 23.08 -2.91
CA THR A 295 -1.55 22.04 -2.55
C THR A 295 -2.08 20.64 -2.88
N GLU A 296 -1.28 19.61 -2.62
CA GLU A 296 -1.65 18.20 -2.76
C GLU A 296 -2.19 17.85 -4.16
N PRO A 297 -1.46 18.19 -5.24
CA PRO A 297 -1.89 17.87 -6.59
C PRO A 297 -1.96 16.37 -6.82
N ASP A 298 -2.85 15.94 -7.71
CA ASP A 298 -2.89 14.58 -8.25
C ASP A 298 -3.32 14.56 -9.72
N TRP A 299 -2.66 13.75 -10.54
CA TRP A 299 -2.92 13.68 -11.98
C TRP A 299 -4.09 12.75 -12.29
N SER A 300 -4.94 13.18 -13.24
CA SER A 300 -5.87 12.25 -13.86
C SER A 300 -5.10 11.14 -14.58
N PRO A 301 -5.62 9.89 -14.63
CA PRO A 301 -4.90 8.77 -15.25
C PRO A 301 -4.55 8.99 -16.74
N ASP A 302 -5.33 9.80 -17.44
CA ASP A 302 -5.09 10.21 -18.84
C ASP A 302 -4.09 11.37 -18.98
N GLY A 303 -3.64 11.96 -17.86
CA GLY A 303 -2.69 13.07 -17.83
C GLY A 303 -3.24 14.41 -18.30
N THR A 304 -4.56 14.55 -18.51
CA THR A 304 -5.16 15.78 -19.06
C THR A 304 -5.52 16.81 -17.98
N LYS A 305 -5.65 16.38 -16.73
CA LYS A 305 -6.14 17.20 -15.61
C LYS A 305 -5.35 16.98 -14.32
N LEU A 306 -5.54 17.93 -13.40
CA LEU A 306 -5.02 17.88 -12.04
C LEU A 306 -6.15 18.13 -11.04
N LEU A 307 -6.24 17.27 -10.02
CA LEU A 307 -6.90 17.57 -8.76
C LEU A 307 -5.96 18.30 -7.85
N PHE A 308 -6.51 19.06 -6.90
CA PHE A 308 -5.76 19.63 -5.80
C PHE A 308 -6.66 20.08 -4.65
N THR A 309 -6.07 20.20 -3.47
CA THR A 309 -6.70 20.78 -2.29
C THR A 309 -6.57 22.30 -2.35
N SER A 310 -7.67 23.03 -2.13
CA SER A 310 -7.65 24.49 -1.98
C SER A 310 -8.64 25.00 -0.95
N ASP A 311 -8.28 26.07 -0.27
CA ASP A 311 -9.10 26.79 0.72
C ASP A 311 -9.86 27.99 0.13
N ARG A 312 -9.86 28.17 -1.20
CA ARG A 312 -10.51 29.31 -1.88
C ARG A 312 -11.99 29.51 -1.58
N GLY A 313 -12.66 28.47 -1.06
CA GLY A 313 -14.05 28.50 -0.61
C GLY A 313 -14.21 28.63 0.91
N GLY A 314 -13.16 29.02 1.62
CA GLY A 314 -13.10 29.18 3.08
C GLY A 314 -12.45 28.00 3.81
N ARG A 315 -12.91 26.76 3.53
CA ARG A 315 -12.31 25.53 4.07
C ARG A 315 -11.66 24.70 2.96
N PRO A 316 -10.67 23.84 3.27
CA PRO A 316 -10.07 22.93 2.30
C PRO A 316 -11.11 22.04 1.62
N GLN A 317 -11.10 22.08 0.30
CA GLN A 317 -11.96 21.33 -0.59
C GLN A 317 -11.15 20.89 -1.82
N ILE A 318 -11.68 19.91 -2.56
CA ILE A 318 -11.03 19.39 -3.76
C ILE A 318 -11.52 20.16 -4.99
N TYR A 319 -10.55 20.59 -5.79
CA TYR A 319 -10.75 21.29 -7.04
C TYR A 319 -10.03 20.56 -8.17
N GLU A 320 -10.47 20.80 -9.40
CA GLU A 320 -9.94 20.23 -10.62
C GLU A 320 -9.65 21.36 -11.62
N MET A 321 -8.60 21.18 -12.42
CA MET A 321 -8.30 22.02 -13.58
C MET A 321 -7.61 21.20 -14.68
N ASN A 322 -7.51 21.77 -15.88
CA ASN A 322 -6.67 21.18 -16.93
C ASN A 322 -5.19 21.22 -16.53
N ARG A 323 -4.38 20.30 -17.05
CA ARG A 323 -2.93 20.19 -16.76
C ARG A 323 -2.16 21.49 -16.96
N ASP A 324 -2.60 22.31 -17.92
CA ASP A 324 -1.93 23.56 -18.27
C ASP A 324 -2.43 24.77 -17.48
N GLY A 325 -3.34 24.55 -16.54
CA GLY A 325 -4.02 25.57 -15.74
C GLY A 325 -5.35 26.01 -16.37
N GLY A 326 -5.80 27.22 -16.04
CA GLY A 326 -7.03 27.81 -16.56
C GLY A 326 -8.20 27.69 -15.59
N GLN A 327 -9.39 27.39 -16.13
CA GLN A 327 -10.62 27.36 -15.33
C GLN A 327 -10.55 26.27 -14.27
N VAL A 328 -10.79 26.67 -13.02
CA VAL A 328 -10.85 25.75 -11.88
C VAL A 328 -12.30 25.44 -11.54
N ARG A 329 -12.60 24.17 -11.34
CA ARG A 329 -13.92 23.67 -10.92
C ARG A 329 -13.81 23.00 -9.55
N ARG A 330 -14.76 23.27 -8.64
CA ARG A 330 -14.87 22.56 -7.36
C ARG A 330 -15.53 21.20 -7.57
N LEU A 331 -15.02 20.15 -6.94
CA LEU A 331 -15.59 18.80 -7.03
C LEU A 331 -16.34 18.37 -5.76
N THR A 332 -15.87 18.78 -4.58
CA THR A 332 -16.43 18.32 -3.31
C THR A 332 -17.36 19.34 -2.69
N TYR A 333 -18.62 18.94 -2.47
CA TYR A 333 -19.65 19.78 -1.83
C TYR A 333 -20.22 19.14 -0.56
N GLN A 334 -19.95 17.85 -0.34
CA GLN A 334 -20.28 17.13 0.88
C GLN A 334 -19.05 17.07 1.79
N GLY A 335 -19.26 17.16 3.11
CA GLY A 335 -18.17 17.22 4.09
C GLY A 335 -17.59 18.64 4.28
N SER A 336 -17.24 18.97 5.52
CA SER A 336 -16.78 20.32 5.88
C SER A 336 -15.31 20.60 5.55
N TYR A 337 -14.54 19.54 5.33
CA TYR A 337 -13.11 19.57 5.01
C TYR A 337 -12.81 18.36 4.12
N ASN A 338 -12.24 18.58 2.94
CA ASN A 338 -11.82 17.52 2.04
C ASN A 338 -10.42 17.86 1.49
N ALA A 339 -9.46 16.94 1.64
CA ALA A 339 -8.06 17.14 1.27
C ALA A 339 -7.42 15.83 0.78
N ARG A 340 -6.17 15.91 0.28
CA ARG A 340 -5.36 14.77 -0.16
C ARG A 340 -6.08 13.82 -1.12
N ALA A 341 -6.78 14.38 -2.11
CA ALA A 341 -7.49 13.55 -3.07
C ALA A 341 -6.53 12.80 -4.01
N ARG A 342 -6.93 11.59 -4.41
CA ARG A 342 -6.27 10.79 -5.45
C ARG A 342 -7.32 10.24 -6.41
N TYR A 343 -7.05 10.30 -7.70
CA TYR A 343 -7.88 9.63 -8.70
C TYR A 343 -7.84 8.11 -8.55
N SER A 344 -8.97 7.46 -8.81
CA SER A 344 -8.97 6.03 -9.12
C SER A 344 -8.21 5.78 -10.43
N PRO A 345 -7.58 4.60 -10.62
CA PRO A 345 -6.84 4.29 -11.85
C PRO A 345 -7.68 4.39 -13.14
N ASP A 346 -9.00 4.24 -13.05
CA ASP A 346 -9.93 4.39 -14.17
C ASP A 346 -10.49 5.82 -14.35
N GLY A 347 -10.13 6.74 -13.46
CA GLY A 347 -10.52 8.15 -13.49
C GLY A 347 -11.98 8.43 -13.16
N LYS A 348 -12.75 7.44 -12.70
CA LYS A 348 -14.19 7.59 -12.41
C LYS A 348 -14.51 8.05 -10.99
N SER A 349 -13.56 7.90 -10.07
CA SER A 349 -13.75 8.24 -8.67
C SER A 349 -12.53 8.95 -8.11
N ILE A 350 -12.69 9.58 -6.95
CA ILE A 350 -11.58 10.09 -6.14
C ILE A 350 -11.69 9.54 -4.73
N VAL A 351 -10.56 9.12 -4.16
CA VAL A 351 -10.44 8.90 -2.72
C VAL A 351 -9.85 10.15 -2.08
N MET A 352 -10.27 10.49 -0.87
CA MET A 352 -9.84 11.71 -0.17
C MET A 352 -9.90 11.53 1.34
N VAL A 353 -9.18 12.41 2.04
CA VAL A 353 -9.36 12.60 3.48
C VAL A 353 -10.52 13.57 3.69
N GLN A 354 -11.59 13.10 4.33
CA GLN A 354 -12.70 13.92 4.78
C GLN A 354 -12.59 14.18 6.29
N GLY A 355 -12.59 15.45 6.66
CA GLY A 355 -12.30 15.93 8.01
C GLY A 355 -13.45 16.67 8.70
N GLY A 356 -13.15 17.15 9.92
CA GLY A 356 -14.06 17.84 10.82
C GLY A 356 -13.61 17.64 12.26
N SER A 357 -14.45 16.98 13.08
CA SER A 357 -14.06 16.47 14.40
C SER A 357 -13.20 15.19 14.32
N SER A 358 -13.18 14.53 13.17
CA SER A 358 -12.42 13.31 12.88
C SER A 358 -12.04 13.31 11.39
N PHE A 359 -10.90 12.71 11.08
CA PHE A 359 -10.39 12.49 9.73
C PHE A 359 -10.58 11.03 9.33
N ARG A 360 -11.27 10.83 8.22
CA ARG A 360 -11.62 9.52 7.65
C ARG A 360 -11.36 9.51 6.16
N ILE A 361 -11.14 8.32 5.61
CA ILE A 361 -11.03 8.10 4.19
C ILE A 361 -12.44 8.01 3.60
N ALA A 362 -12.71 8.85 2.60
CA ALA A 362 -13.95 8.85 1.86
C ALA A 362 -13.65 8.69 0.37
N ILE A 363 -14.62 8.13 -0.36
CA ILE A 363 -14.59 8.02 -1.80
C ILE A 363 -15.77 8.78 -2.40
N GLN A 364 -15.52 9.48 -3.51
CA GLN A 364 -16.53 10.19 -4.27
C GLN A 364 -16.54 9.68 -5.71
N ASP A 365 -17.73 9.30 -6.19
CA ASP A 365 -17.97 9.03 -7.60
C ASP A 365 -18.07 10.37 -8.37
N LEU A 366 -17.28 10.52 -9.43
CA LEU A 366 -17.16 11.80 -10.15
C LEU A 366 -18.34 12.07 -11.09
N GLN A 367 -19.10 11.05 -11.47
CA GLN A 367 -20.26 11.21 -12.35
C GLN A 367 -21.50 11.65 -11.58
N SER A 368 -21.82 10.96 -10.49
CA SER A 368 -22.99 11.20 -9.65
C SER A 368 -22.76 12.20 -8.52
N GLY A 369 -21.49 12.39 -8.10
CA GLY A 369 -21.14 13.18 -6.91
C GLY A 369 -21.45 12.47 -5.59
N THR A 370 -21.80 11.18 -5.63
CA THR A 370 -22.10 10.38 -4.44
C THR A 370 -20.84 10.19 -3.60
N VAL A 371 -20.93 10.41 -2.28
CA VAL A 371 -19.82 10.25 -1.34
C VAL A 371 -20.11 9.12 -0.36
N ARG A 372 -19.12 8.24 -0.15
CA ARG A 372 -19.15 7.18 0.86
C ARG A 372 -17.91 7.25 1.73
N VAL A 373 -18.09 7.18 3.05
CA VAL A 373 -16.97 7.04 4.00
C VAL A 373 -16.56 5.57 4.07
N LEU A 374 -15.27 5.28 3.91
CA LEU A 374 -14.72 3.92 3.85
C LEU A 374 -14.07 3.48 5.17
N SER A 375 -13.50 4.42 5.93
CA SER A 375 -12.77 4.13 7.17
C SER A 375 -13.45 4.72 8.41
N GLN A 376 -12.98 4.30 9.59
CA GLN A 376 -13.61 4.63 10.87
C GLN A 376 -12.95 5.81 11.60
N GLY A 377 -11.74 6.24 11.23
CA GLY A 377 -11.02 7.33 11.89
C GLY A 377 -10.36 6.89 13.21
N PRO A 378 -9.86 7.83 14.04
CA PRO A 378 -10.14 9.26 13.97
C PRO A 378 -9.10 10.10 13.21
N GLU A 379 -7.93 9.56 12.90
CA GLU A 379 -6.80 10.29 12.28
C GLU A 379 -6.30 9.55 11.04
N ASP A 380 -7.24 9.18 10.15
CA ASP A 380 -6.89 8.49 8.91
C ASP A 380 -6.39 9.49 7.86
N GLU A 381 -5.28 9.16 7.21
CA GLU A 381 -4.62 10.06 6.27
C GLU A 381 -3.96 9.34 5.07
N SER A 382 -3.56 10.15 4.09
CA SER A 382 -2.75 9.75 2.92
C SER A 382 -3.27 8.49 2.21
N PRO A 383 -4.52 8.51 1.70
CA PRO A 383 -5.05 7.38 0.93
C PRO A 383 -4.34 7.26 -0.42
N SER A 384 -4.13 6.03 -0.88
CA SER A 384 -3.55 5.69 -2.18
C SER A 384 -4.22 4.44 -2.74
N PHE A 385 -4.62 4.47 -4.01
CA PHE A 385 -5.18 3.30 -4.69
C PHE A 385 -4.10 2.27 -5.04
N ALA A 386 -4.43 1.00 -4.89
CA ALA A 386 -3.78 -0.08 -5.64
C ALA A 386 -3.98 0.17 -7.15
N PRO A 387 -3.04 -0.25 -8.02
CA PRO A 387 -3.07 0.10 -9.45
C PRO A 387 -4.22 -0.53 -10.24
N ASN A 388 -4.93 -1.53 -9.67
CA ASN A 388 -6.17 -2.07 -10.23
C ASN A 388 -7.44 -1.40 -9.69
N GLY A 389 -7.31 -0.46 -8.74
CA GLY A 389 -8.44 0.27 -8.13
C GLY A 389 -9.23 -0.53 -7.08
N ALA A 390 -8.91 -1.80 -6.85
CA ALA A 390 -9.71 -2.67 -5.97
C ALA A 390 -9.52 -2.36 -4.48
N MET A 391 -8.34 -1.88 -4.10
CA MET A 391 -7.96 -1.59 -2.71
C MET A 391 -7.42 -0.17 -2.58
N ILE A 392 -7.58 0.40 -1.41
CA ILE A 392 -7.00 1.67 -0.99
C ILE A 392 -6.16 1.40 0.25
N ILE A 393 -4.88 1.80 0.24
CA ILE A 393 -4.04 1.86 1.44
C ILE A 393 -4.09 3.27 2.03
N TYR A 394 -4.04 3.37 3.35
CA TYR A 394 -3.99 4.63 4.09
C TYR A 394 -3.25 4.43 5.41
N ALA A 395 -2.76 5.53 6.00
CA ALA A 395 -2.26 5.51 7.36
C ALA A 395 -3.40 5.80 8.35
N SER A 396 -3.40 5.11 9.48
CA SER A 396 -4.47 5.14 10.49
C SER A 396 -3.87 4.97 11.89
N GLN A 397 -4.68 5.05 12.94
CA GLN A 397 -4.21 4.84 14.31
C GLN A 397 -4.73 3.56 14.94
N TYR A 398 -3.84 2.83 15.60
CA TYR A 398 -4.19 1.67 16.42
C TYR A 398 -3.31 1.59 17.67
N GLY A 399 -3.93 1.44 18.84
CA GLY A 399 -3.20 1.40 20.12
C GLY A 399 -2.35 2.66 20.36
N GLY A 400 -2.80 3.80 19.80
CA GLY A 400 -2.10 5.08 19.81
C GLY A 400 -0.95 5.21 18.80
N ASN A 401 -0.55 4.17 18.08
CA ASN A 401 0.49 4.21 17.04
C ASN A 401 -0.12 4.32 15.65
N GLY A 402 0.57 4.99 14.74
CA GLY A 402 0.31 4.98 13.31
C GLY A 402 0.57 3.60 12.72
N VAL A 403 -0.39 3.08 11.97
CA VAL A 403 -0.34 1.80 11.26
C VAL A 403 -0.85 1.97 9.84
N LEU A 404 -0.42 1.07 8.96
CA LEU A 404 -1.00 0.97 7.62
C LEU A 404 -2.29 0.15 7.68
N SER A 405 -3.32 0.65 7.03
CA SER A 405 -4.59 -0.04 6.86
C SER A 405 -4.97 -0.05 5.38
N THR A 406 -5.69 -1.09 4.97
CA THR A 406 -6.29 -1.17 3.65
C THR A 406 -7.80 -1.30 3.77
N VAL A 407 -8.50 -0.78 2.77
CA VAL A 407 -9.93 -0.93 2.60
C VAL A 407 -10.26 -1.21 1.14
N SER A 408 -11.18 -2.12 0.87
CA SER A 408 -11.67 -2.33 -0.49
C SER A 408 -12.43 -1.10 -1.00
N PHE A 409 -12.45 -0.91 -2.32
CA PHE A 409 -13.19 0.19 -2.96
C PHE A 409 -14.66 0.26 -2.50
N ASP A 410 -15.30 -0.89 -2.27
CA ASP A 410 -16.68 -1.00 -1.80
C ASP A 410 -16.86 -0.81 -0.28
N GLY A 411 -15.76 -0.75 0.48
CA GLY A 411 -15.74 -0.51 1.92
C GLY A 411 -16.01 -1.74 2.79
N LYS A 412 -16.12 -2.93 2.21
CA LYS A 412 -16.50 -4.15 2.96
C LYS A 412 -15.31 -4.88 3.57
N VAL A 413 -14.17 -4.87 2.89
CA VAL A 413 -12.96 -5.57 3.34
C VAL A 413 -12.03 -4.54 3.95
N ARG A 414 -11.63 -4.75 5.20
CA ARG A 414 -10.66 -3.89 5.89
C ARG A 414 -9.58 -4.74 6.51
N GLN A 415 -8.33 -4.29 6.43
CA GLN A 415 -7.20 -5.00 6.99
C GLN A 415 -6.16 -4.03 7.54
N ARG A 416 -5.41 -4.49 8.53
CA ARG A 416 -4.19 -3.82 8.98
C ARG A 416 -3.00 -4.51 8.34
N VAL A 417 -2.10 -3.72 7.75
CA VAL A 417 -0.85 -4.20 7.19
C VAL A 417 0.21 -4.13 8.27
N ALA A 418 1.00 -5.19 8.41
CA ALA A 418 2.06 -5.25 9.40
C ALA A 418 3.12 -4.16 9.15
N GLY A 419 3.61 -3.56 10.22
CA GLY A 419 4.73 -2.64 10.17
C GLY A 419 5.21 -2.28 11.57
N ARG A 420 6.43 -1.73 11.65
CA ARG A 420 7.08 -1.36 12.91
C ARG A 420 7.20 0.15 13.03
N GLY A 421 7.03 0.66 14.25
CA GLY A 421 7.08 2.10 14.53
C GLY A 421 5.75 2.81 14.31
N ASP A 422 5.78 4.13 14.45
CA ASP A 422 4.66 5.02 14.12
C ASP A 422 4.68 5.28 12.61
N ILE A 423 3.75 4.68 11.86
CA ILE A 423 3.72 4.70 10.39
C ILE A 423 2.80 5.81 9.86
N ARG A 424 3.26 6.49 8.80
CA ARG A 424 2.59 7.61 8.15
C ARG A 424 2.80 7.58 6.64
N GLU A 425 2.10 8.46 5.92
CA GLU A 425 2.43 8.84 4.53
C GLU A 425 2.47 7.65 3.53
N ALA A 426 1.38 6.88 3.47
CA ALA A 426 1.29 5.70 2.61
C ALA A 426 1.21 6.04 1.11
N ALA A 427 1.86 5.23 0.28
CA ALA A 427 1.77 5.30 -1.19
C ALA A 427 1.89 3.91 -1.83
N TRP A 428 0.89 3.52 -2.61
CA TRP A 428 0.89 2.26 -3.35
C TRP A 428 1.63 2.41 -4.68
N SER A 429 2.46 1.42 -5.04
CA SER A 429 3.20 1.43 -6.30
C SER A 429 2.29 1.17 -7.51
N PRO A 430 2.70 1.60 -8.72
CA PRO A 430 2.13 1.06 -9.94
C PRO A 430 2.40 -0.45 -10.06
N PHE A 431 1.83 -1.06 -11.09
CA PHE A 431 2.17 -2.43 -11.45
C PHE A 431 3.68 -2.56 -11.74
N ARG A 432 4.27 -3.69 -11.34
CA ARG A 432 5.60 -4.05 -11.83
C ARG A 432 5.53 -4.39 -13.34
N PRO A 433 6.59 -4.13 -14.11
CA PRO A 433 6.73 -4.65 -15.46
C PRO A 433 6.52 -6.18 -15.47
N ARG A 434 5.83 -6.69 -16.51
CA ARG A 434 5.55 -8.13 -16.66
C ARG A 434 6.82 -8.90 -16.99
#